data_AF-A0A7G6Y809-F1
#
_entry.id   AF-A0A7G6Y809-F1
#
_cell.length_a   1.000
_cell.length_b   1.000
_cell.length_c   1.000
_cell.angle_alpha   90.00
_cell.angle_beta   90.00
_cell.angle_gamma   90.00
#
_symmetry.space_group_name_H-M   'P 1'
#
loop_
_entity.id
_entity.type
_entity.pdbx_description
1 polymer ?
#
loop_
_entity_poly.entity_id
_entity_poly.type
_entity_poly.pdbx_seq_one_letter_code
_entity_poly.pdbx_strand_id
1 'polypeptide(L)'
;MLWDVSQHRIVDSRTIGGLLFLKVSDDCDRGATVQWTPADAATQLREVRASDGRPAAVILRPNHDRFTITIVGDTGRTTVKVDLPPETPIPTPSLID
;
A
#
# COMPACT_ATOMS: atom_id res chain seq x y z
N MET A 1 25.66 5.23 21.24
CA MET A 1 24.56 5.92 20.53
C MET A 1 24.07 4.95 19.46
N LEU A 2 23.04 4.16 19.79
CA LEU A 2 22.48 3.14 18.90
C LEU A 2 21.41 3.83 18.05
N TRP A 3 21.69 4.00 16.77
CA TRP A 3 20.67 4.39 15.80
C TRP A 3 20.03 3.10 15.32
N ASP A 4 18.77 2.90 15.72
CA ASP A 4 17.93 1.83 15.22
C ASP A 4 17.77 2.04 13.71
N VAL A 5 18.34 1.14 12.92
CA VAL A 5 18.23 1.17 11.45
C VAL A 5 16.90 0.50 11.13
N SER A 6 15.80 1.24 11.31
CA SER A 6 14.46 0.76 10.98
C SER A 6 14.47 0.28 9.54
N GLN A 7 14.45 -1.04 9.38
CA GLN A 7 14.26 -1.69 8.10
C GLN A 7 12.90 -1.22 7.57
N HIS A 8 12.88 -0.39 6.52
CA HIS A 8 11.65 -0.06 5.79
C HIS A 8 11.10 -1.30 5.08
N ARG A 9 10.52 -2.21 5.87
CA ARG A 9 9.36 -3.00 5.47
C ARG A 9 8.21 -2.01 5.27
N ILE A 10 7.11 -2.45 4.67
CA ILE A 10 5.88 -1.67 4.82
C ILE A 10 5.71 -1.37 6.30
N VAL A 11 5.67 -0.09 6.65
CA VAL A 11 5.63 0.35 8.04
C VAL A 11 4.30 -0.08 8.66
N ASP A 12 3.21 0.07 7.89
CA ASP A 12 1.90 -0.50 8.18
C ASP A 12 1.12 -0.66 6.87
N SER A 13 0.33 -1.73 6.75
CA SER A 13 -0.61 -1.94 5.66
C SER A 13 -1.97 -2.34 6.22
N ARG A 14 -3.03 -1.66 5.79
CA ARG A 14 -4.40 -2.03 6.17
C ARG A 14 -5.32 -2.06 4.96
N THR A 15 -6.22 -3.05 4.96
CA THR A 15 -7.32 -3.14 4.01
C THR A 15 -8.60 -2.67 4.70
N ILE A 16 -9.23 -1.61 4.21
CA ILE A 16 -10.51 -1.10 4.75
C ILE A 16 -11.44 -0.85 3.58
N GLY A 17 -12.57 -1.56 3.53
CA GLY A 17 -13.54 -1.43 2.43
C GLY A 17 -12.92 -1.64 1.05
N GLY A 18 -12.03 -2.63 0.92
CA GLY A 18 -11.32 -2.94 -0.33
C GLY A 18 -10.18 -1.97 -0.68
N LEU A 19 -9.89 -0.95 0.11
CA LEU A 19 -8.77 -0.03 -0.12
C LEU A 19 -7.53 -0.46 0.66
N LEU A 20 -6.37 -0.40 0.01
CA LEU A 20 -5.07 -0.60 0.64
C LEU A 20 -4.46 0.73 1.05
N PHE A 21 -4.15 0.85 2.34
CA PHE A 21 -3.40 1.97 2.90
C PHE A 21 -1.98 1.50 3.13
N LEU A 22 -1.00 2.16 2.50
CA LEU A 22 0.41 1.82 2.61
C LEU A 22 1.17 3.00 3.20
N LYS A 23 1.73 2.82 4.39
CA LYS A 23 2.75 3.72 4.92
C LYS A 23 4.12 3.21 4.48
N VAL A 24 4.83 4.02 3.69
CA VAL A 24 6.09 3.63 3.05
C VAL A 24 7.30 4.39 3.57
N SER A 25 7.09 5.39 4.43
CA SER A 25 8.13 5.99 5.25
C SER A 25 7.64 6.35 6.65
N ASP A 26 8.52 6.21 7.64
CA ASP A 26 8.34 6.72 9.00
C ASP A 26 8.77 8.18 9.17
N ASP A 27 9.58 8.69 8.24
CA ASP A 27 10.14 10.04 8.29
C ASP A 27 9.32 11.02 7.43
N CYS A 28 9.13 12.24 7.91
CA CYS A 28 8.51 13.31 7.12
C CYS A 28 9.43 13.85 6.02
N ASP A 29 10.74 13.65 6.14
CA ASP A 29 11.73 14.25 5.24
C ASP A 29 12.03 13.40 4.01
N ARG A 30 11.93 12.07 4.13
CA ARG A 30 12.33 11.12 3.08
C ARG A 30 11.21 10.14 2.77
N GLY A 31 10.73 10.13 1.53
CA GLY A 31 9.74 9.18 1.04
C GLY A 31 10.36 7.97 0.32
N ALA A 32 9.50 7.20 -0.34
CA ALA A 32 9.89 6.06 -1.16
C ALA A 32 9.05 5.97 -2.43
N THR A 33 9.65 5.49 -3.51
CA THR A 33 8.92 5.20 -4.75
C THR A 33 8.10 3.93 -4.55
N VAL A 34 6.82 3.96 -4.95
CA VAL A 34 5.91 2.82 -4.87
C VAL A 34 5.49 2.41 -6.28
N GLN A 35 5.60 1.12 -6.59
CA GLN A 35 5.21 0.53 -7.87
C GLN A 35 4.46 -0.78 -7.62
N TRP A 36 3.58 -1.16 -8.55
CA TRP A 36 2.89 -2.45 -8.49
C TRP A 36 2.97 -3.18 -9.84
N THR A 37 2.78 -4.50 -9.80
CA THR A 37 2.85 -5.37 -10.98
C THR A 37 1.77 -6.45 -10.89
N PRO A 38 0.94 -6.63 -11.94
CA PRO A 38 0.94 -5.88 -13.21
C PRO A 38 0.52 -4.40 -13.02
N ALA A 39 0.77 -3.52 -14.00
CA ALA A 39 0.58 -2.08 -13.84
C ALA A 39 -0.89 -1.67 -13.64
N ASP A 40 -1.82 -2.48 -14.13
CA ASP A 40 -3.27 -2.34 -13.94
C ASP A 40 -3.77 -2.96 -12.62
N ALA A 41 -2.89 -3.60 -11.83
CA ALA A 41 -3.23 -4.30 -10.59
C ALA A 41 -3.91 -3.40 -9.54
N ALA A 42 -3.59 -2.11 -9.56
CA ALA A 42 -4.16 -1.15 -8.64
C ALA A 42 -4.25 0.24 -9.27
N THR A 43 -5.18 1.03 -8.75
CA THR A 43 -5.32 2.46 -9.05
C THR A 43 -4.93 3.26 -7.81
N GLN A 44 -3.96 4.17 -7.94
CA GLN A 44 -3.63 5.10 -6.87
C GLN A 44 -4.73 6.16 -6.75
N LEU A 45 -5.33 6.25 -5.56
CA LEU A 45 -6.38 7.22 -5.27
C LEU A 45 -5.82 8.51 -4.65
N ARG A 46 -4.85 8.36 -3.74
CA ARG A 46 -4.19 9.47 -3.06
C ARG A 46 -2.77 9.12 -2.66
N GLU A 47 -1.95 10.16 -2.51
CA GLU A 47 -0.64 10.09 -1.88
C GLU A 47 -0.44 11.24 -0.90
N VAL A 48 0.40 11.00 0.09
CA VAL A 48 1.00 12.01 0.95
C VAL A 48 2.49 11.99 0.65
N ARG A 49 3.08 13.17 0.44
CA ARG A 49 4.51 13.30 0.10
C ARG A 49 5.32 13.70 1.31
N ALA A 50 6.54 13.19 1.38
CA ALA A 50 7.59 13.71 2.25
C ALA A 50 8.21 15.00 1.67
N SER A 51 9.06 15.67 2.44
CA SER A 51 9.75 16.91 2.05
C SER A 51 10.60 16.75 0.77
N ASP A 52 11.13 15.56 0.51
CA ASP A 52 11.87 15.21 -0.71
C ASP A 52 10.98 15.02 -1.96
N GLY A 53 9.66 15.18 -1.82
CA GLY A 53 8.68 15.04 -2.89
C GLY A 53 8.30 13.60 -3.23
N ARG A 54 8.90 12.59 -2.58
CA ARG A 54 8.54 11.18 -2.76
C ARG A 54 7.36 10.80 -1.84
N PRO A 55 6.59 9.75 -2.19
CA PRO A 55 5.51 9.27 -1.34
C PRO A 55 5.98 8.85 0.06
N ALA A 56 5.31 9.35 1.10
CA ALA A 56 5.40 8.86 2.48
C ALA A 56 4.27 7.87 2.79
N ALA A 57 3.10 8.05 2.17
CA ALA A 57 1.98 7.12 2.23
C ALA A 57 1.17 7.17 0.92
N VAL A 58 0.58 6.02 0.55
CA VAL A 58 -0.30 5.91 -0.63
C VAL A 58 -1.57 5.13 -0.28
N ILE A 59 -2.67 5.51 -0.93
CA ILE A 59 -3.94 4.77 -0.89
C ILE A 59 -4.18 4.19 -2.27
N LEU A 60 -4.31 2.87 -2.34
CA LEU A 60 -4.54 2.12 -3.56
C LEU A 60 -5.94 1.49 -3.54
N ARG A 61 -6.61 1.49 -4.68
CA ARG A 61 -7.73 0.59 -4.98
C ARG A 61 -7.20 -0.59 -5.78
N PRO A 62 -7.14 -1.79 -5.22
CA PRO A 62 -6.85 -3.01 -5.97
C PRO A 62 -7.90 -3.23 -7.07
N ASN A 63 -7.43 -3.62 -8.25
CA ASN A 63 -8.27 -4.10 -9.36
C ASN A 63 -8.07 -5.61 -9.59
N HIS A 64 -7.09 -6.21 -8.91
CA HIS A 64 -6.74 -7.62 -8.98
C HIS A 64 -6.59 -8.17 -7.56
N ASP A 65 -6.99 -9.44 -7.37
CA ASP A 65 -6.90 -10.11 -6.07
C ASP A 65 -5.45 -10.41 -5.67
N ARG A 66 -4.57 -10.59 -6.68
CA ARG A 66 -3.16 -10.93 -6.47
C ARG A 66 -2.25 -10.08 -7.31
N PHE A 67 -1.29 -9.45 -6.66
CA PHE A 67 -0.28 -8.64 -7.32
C PHE A 67 0.92 -8.41 -6.41
N THR A 68 1.95 -7.77 -6.95
CA THR A 68 3.18 -7.45 -6.20
C THR A 68 3.34 -5.95 -6.09
N ILE A 69 3.70 -5.46 -4.92
CA ILE A 69 4.10 -4.09 -4.66
C ILE A 69 5.60 -4.04 -4.43
N THR A 70 6.30 -3.16 -5.14
CA THR A 70 7.70 -2.83 -4.91
C THR A 70 7.79 -1.43 -4.33
N ILE A 71 8.53 -1.28 -3.23
CA ILE A 71 8.85 -0.02 -2.59
C ILE A 71 10.36 0.18 -2.68
N VAL A 72 10.80 1.34 -3.16
CA VAL A 72 12.23 1.70 -3.29
C VAL A 72 12.47 2.99 -2.51
N GLY A 73 13.13 2.87 -1.37
CA GLY A 73 13.60 4.00 -0.56
C GLY A 73 15.12 4.11 -0.60
N ASP A 74 15.67 5.05 0.16
CA ASP A 74 17.13 5.28 0.20
C ASP A 74 17.91 4.14 0.84
N THR A 75 17.26 3.35 1.70
CA THR A 75 17.85 2.23 2.43
C THR A 75 17.72 0.90 1.67
N GLY A 76 16.99 0.87 0.55
CA GLY A 76 16.88 -0.31 -0.30
C GLY A 76 15.51 -0.52 -0.93
N ARG A 77 15.32 -1.74 -1.45
CA ARG A 77 14.11 -2.19 -2.14
C ARG A 77 13.40 -3.27 -1.34
N THR A 78 12.11 -3.07 -1.10
CA THR A 78 11.21 -4.03 -0.46
C THR A 78 10.14 -4.46 -1.45
N THR A 79 9.88 -5.76 -1.54
CA THR A 79 8.83 -6.33 -2.40
C THR A 79 7.83 -7.09 -1.54
N VAL A 80 6.54 -6.80 -1.71
CA VAL A 80 5.44 -7.43 -0.95
C VAL A 80 4.44 -8.04 -1.92
N LYS A 81 4.09 -9.31 -1.69
CA LYS A 81 3.00 -9.98 -2.39
C LYS A 81 1.70 -9.65 -1.70
N VAL A 82 0.73 -9.17 -2.46
CA VAL A 82 -0.63 -8.92 -2.01
C VAL A 82 -1.49 -10.09 -2.47
N ASP A 83 -2.23 -10.67 -1.53
CA ASP A 83 -3.26 -11.68 -1.76
C ASP A 83 -4.48 -11.26 -0.96
N LEU A 84 -5.47 -10.69 -1.66
CA LEU A 84 -6.70 -10.23 -1.04
C LEU A 84 -7.68 -11.40 -0.93
N PRO A 85 -8.41 -11.51 0.19
CA PRO A 85 -9.51 -12.45 0.23
C PRO A 85 -10.52 -12.05 -0.87
N PRO A 86 -11.16 -13.02 -1.53
CA PRO A 86 -12.27 -12.70 -2.43
C PRO A 86 -13.27 -11.87 -1.64
N GLU A 87 -13.76 -10.76 -2.22
CA GLU A 87 -14.81 -9.97 -1.57
C GLU A 87 -15.96 -10.92 -1.26
N THR A 88 -16.23 -11.16 0.03
CA THR A 88 -17.45 -11.86 0.43
C THR A 88 -18.60 -10.98 -0.03
N PRO A 89 -19.47 -11.44 -0.95
CA PRO A 89 -20.61 -10.65 -1.38
C PRO A 89 -21.42 -10.29 -0.15
N ILE A 90 -21.68 -8.99 0.04
CA ILE A 90 -22.62 -8.53 1.06
C ILE A 90 -23.95 -9.21 0.74
N PRO A 91 -24.57 -9.95 1.67
CA PRO A 91 -25.86 -10.57 1.41
C PRO A 91 -26.83 -9.47 0.96
N THR A 92 -27.31 -9.56 -0.28
CA THR A 92 -28.38 -8.69 -0.75
C THR A 92 -29.56 -8.97 0.17
N PRO A 93 -30.12 -7.97 0.89
CA PRO A 93 -31.31 -8.22 1.69
C PRO A 93 -32.39 -8.75 0.74
N SER A 94 -32.79 -10.00 0.96
CA SER A 94 -33.92 -10.57 0.23
C SER A 94 -35.15 -9.76 0.63
N LEU A 95 -35.80 -9.12 -0.35
CA LEU A 95 -37.11 -8.52 -0.13
C LEU A 95 -38.04 -9.68 0.27
N ILE A 96 -38.58 -9.62 1.48
CA ILE A 96 -39.64 -10.56 1.90
C ILE A 96 -40.91 -10.05 1.22
N ASP A 97 -41.45 -10.83 0.28
CA ASP A 97 -42.79 -10.64 -0.31
C ASP A 97 -43.89 -10.79 0.75
#